data_AF-A0A5C6LRG7-F1
#
_entry.id   AF-A0A5C6LRG7-F1
#
_cell.length_a   1.000
_cell.length_b   1.000
_cell.length_c   1.000
_cell.angle_alpha   90.00
_cell.angle_beta   90.00
_cell.angle_gamma   90.00
#
_symmetry.space_group_name_H-M   'P 1'
#
loop_
_entity.id
_entity.type
_entity.pdbx_description
1 polymer ?
#
loop_
_entity_poly.entity_id
_entity_poly.type
_entity_poly.pdbx_seq_one_letter_code
_entity_poly.pdbx_strand_id
1 'polypeptide(L)'
;MILQTNLPDCWPITAFVRYYSRACCRSFSGNALLLLAIVKAGATYLPLDPEYPQARIEFMLQDAGAAYLITSEKYSDRFQTMAKNILMEDLLRQAPQYDVTPPDVMITMQDVVYVLYTSGSTGQPKGVQITQLGLVNS
;
A
#
# COMPACT_ATOMS: atom_id res chain seq x y z
N MET A 1 2.76 14.82 -22.39
CA MET A 1 1.87 15.73 -21.63
C MET A 1 1.80 15.20 -20.21
N ILE A 2 2.67 15.69 -19.33
CA ILE A 2 2.69 15.30 -17.92
C ILE A 2 1.73 16.26 -17.23
N LEU A 3 0.57 15.77 -16.80
CA LEU A 3 -0.31 16.55 -15.94
C LEU A 3 0.36 16.66 -14.58
N GLN A 4 0.86 17.86 -14.25
CA GLN A 4 1.16 18.24 -12.88
C GLN A 4 -0.17 18.29 -12.12
N THR A 5 -0.51 17.22 -11.42
CA THR A 5 -1.58 17.29 -10.42
C THR A 5 -0.95 17.72 -9.10
N ASN A 6 -1.15 18.99 -8.75
CA ASN A 6 -1.10 19.46 -7.37
C ASN A 6 -2.11 18.62 -6.57
N LEU A 7 -1.64 17.56 -5.91
CA LEU A 7 -2.41 16.81 -4.93
C LEU A 7 -1.98 17.29 -3.54
N PRO A 8 -2.92 17.61 -2.64
CA PRO A 8 -2.60 18.10 -1.31
C PRO A 8 -1.90 17.01 -0.48
N ASP A 9 -1.06 17.43 0.47
CA ASP A 9 -0.23 16.61 1.39
C ASP A 9 -1.04 15.76 2.40
N CYS A 10 -2.21 15.25 2.00
CA CYS A 10 -3.22 14.57 2.81
C CYS A 10 -3.33 13.07 2.47
N TRP A 11 -2.28 12.46 1.92
CA TRP A 11 -2.42 11.13 1.31
C TRP A 11 -2.37 9.98 2.35
N PRO A 12 -3.18 8.91 2.19
CA PRO A 12 -3.14 7.74 3.05
C PRO A 12 -1.81 6.99 3.04
N ILE A 13 -1.45 6.50 4.22
CA ILE A 13 -0.40 5.50 4.42
C ILE A 13 -0.82 4.22 3.72
N THR A 14 0.14 3.48 3.19
CA THR A 14 -0.11 2.27 2.42
C THR A 14 0.56 1.08 3.08
N ALA A 15 -0.21 0.07 3.49
CA ALA A 15 0.36 -1.17 4.01
C ALA A 15 0.22 -2.33 3.01
N PHE A 16 1.15 -3.29 3.04
CA PHE A 16 1.03 -4.50 2.22
C PHE A 16 1.55 -5.77 2.90
N VAL A 17 0.93 -6.88 2.52
CA VAL A 17 0.98 -8.19 3.20
C VAL A 17 2.12 -9.08 2.68
N ARG A 18 2.59 -8.88 1.45
CA ARG A 18 3.74 -9.58 0.86
C ARG A 18 4.60 -8.62 0.05
N TYR A 19 5.91 -8.70 0.19
CA TYR A 19 6.89 -8.03 -0.68
C TYR A 19 7.78 -9.07 -1.33
N TYR A 20 8.00 -8.95 -2.62
CA TYR A 20 9.09 -9.63 -3.29
C TYR A 20 10.17 -8.58 -3.57
N SER A 21 11.43 -8.94 -3.31
CA SER A 21 12.61 -8.06 -3.24
C SER A 21 12.98 -7.34 -4.55
N ARG A 22 12.14 -7.41 -5.58
CA ARG A 22 12.38 -6.88 -6.94
C ARG A 22 11.15 -6.13 -7.43
N ALA A 23 10.75 -5.07 -6.73
CA ALA A 23 9.69 -4.19 -7.19
C ALA A 23 10.23 -3.23 -8.26
N CYS A 24 9.65 -3.31 -9.46
CA CYS A 24 9.93 -2.44 -10.60
C CYS A 24 9.27 -1.06 -10.39
N CYS A 25 10.07 0.01 -10.36
CA CYS A 25 9.57 1.38 -10.27
C CYS A 25 10.34 2.31 -11.22
N ARG A 26 9.74 3.37 -11.77
CA ARG A 26 10.46 4.47 -12.44
C ARG A 26 9.74 5.75 -12.04
N SER A 27 10.48 6.73 -11.50
CA SER A 27 10.04 8.10 -11.16
C SER A 27 8.57 8.22 -10.71
N PHE A 28 8.31 8.02 -9.43
CA PHE A 28 6.95 7.93 -8.87
C PHE A 28 6.41 9.30 -8.45
N SER A 29 5.37 9.78 -9.14
CA SER A 29 4.45 10.80 -8.63
C SER A 29 3.02 10.36 -8.91
N GLY A 30 2.26 9.98 -7.87
CA GLY A 30 0.83 9.68 -7.94
C GLY A 30 0.43 8.24 -7.56
N ASN A 31 -0.77 8.12 -7.00
CA ASN A 31 -1.24 6.94 -6.25
C ASN A 31 -1.58 5.72 -7.12
N ALA A 32 -1.92 5.97 -8.38
CA ALA A 32 -2.18 4.91 -9.36
C ALA A 32 -0.92 4.08 -9.65
N LEU A 33 0.26 4.70 -9.63
CA LEU A 33 1.53 4.02 -9.85
C LEU A 33 1.91 3.16 -8.65
N LEU A 34 1.71 3.64 -7.43
CA LEU A 34 1.96 2.86 -6.20
C LEU A 34 1.09 1.61 -6.16
N LEU A 35 -0.21 1.76 -6.41
CA LEU A 35 -1.10 0.61 -6.53
C LEU A 35 -0.60 -0.37 -7.59
N LEU A 36 -0.25 0.10 -8.79
CA LEU A 36 0.25 -0.76 -9.86
C LEU A 36 1.55 -1.49 -9.49
N ALA A 37 2.47 -0.84 -8.77
CA ALA A 37 3.71 -1.46 -8.29
C ALA A 37 3.42 -2.59 -7.29
N ILE A 38 2.50 -2.34 -6.35
CA ILE A 38 2.04 -3.33 -5.37
C ILE A 38 1.39 -4.52 -6.10
N VAL A 39 0.49 -4.25 -7.04
CA VAL A 39 -0.15 -5.31 -7.84
C VAL A 39 0.88 -6.13 -8.61
N LYS A 40 1.84 -5.47 -9.30
CA LYS A 40 2.90 -6.15 -10.06
C LYS A 40 3.83 -6.98 -9.17
N ALA A 41 4.03 -6.57 -7.92
CA ALA A 41 4.78 -7.34 -6.94
C ALA A 41 3.97 -8.52 -6.37
N GLY A 42 2.72 -8.73 -6.78
CA GLY A 42 1.83 -9.75 -6.19
C GLY A 42 1.48 -9.44 -4.73
N ALA A 43 1.51 -8.17 -4.37
CA ALA A 43 1.21 -7.67 -3.03
C ALA A 43 -0.24 -7.16 -2.96
N THR A 44 -0.76 -7.07 -1.73
CA THR A 44 -2.11 -6.56 -1.46
C THR A 44 -2.03 -5.16 -0.87
N TYR A 45 -2.78 -4.22 -1.44
CA TYR A 45 -2.87 -2.84 -1.00
C TYR A 45 -3.88 -2.65 0.14
N LEU A 46 -3.47 -2.01 1.24
CA LEU A 46 -4.36 -1.56 2.31
C LEU A 46 -4.22 -0.03 2.47
N PRO A 47 -5.21 0.76 2.04
CA PRO A 47 -5.22 2.20 2.28
C PRO A 47 -5.51 2.50 3.76
N LEU A 48 -4.72 3.38 4.36
CA LEU A 48 -4.86 3.81 5.75
C LEU A 48 -4.88 5.33 5.84
N ASP A 49 -5.89 5.89 6.46
CA ASP A 49 -5.91 7.32 6.78
C ASP A 49 -4.98 7.60 7.97
N PRO A 50 -3.94 8.45 7.83
CA PRO A 50 -3.04 8.81 8.94
C PRO A 50 -3.77 9.46 10.12
N GLU A 51 -4.92 10.09 9.87
CA GLU A 51 -5.72 10.76 10.89
C GLU A 51 -6.54 9.78 11.74
N TYR A 52 -6.62 8.49 11.34
CA TYR A 52 -7.24 7.48 12.17
C TYR A 52 -6.52 7.30 13.51
N PRO A 53 -7.25 7.04 14.60
CA PRO A 53 -6.65 6.73 15.89
C PRO A 53 -5.62 5.60 15.77
N GLN A 54 -4.50 5.74 16.48
CA GLN A 54 -3.40 4.78 16.48
C GLN A 54 -3.87 3.33 16.65
N ALA A 55 -4.70 3.06 17.66
CA ALA A 55 -5.22 1.73 17.93
C ALA A 55 -6.02 1.13 16.75
N ARG A 56 -6.69 1.97 15.95
CA ARG A 56 -7.42 1.52 14.76
C ARG A 56 -6.44 1.11 13.65
N ILE A 57 -5.38 1.88 13.44
CA ILE A 57 -4.35 1.58 12.44
C ILE A 57 -3.61 0.29 12.83
N GLU A 58 -3.19 0.17 14.09
CA GLU A 58 -2.55 -1.05 14.62
C GLU A 58 -3.43 -2.28 14.42
N PHE A 59 -4.72 -2.18 14.74
CA PHE A 59 -5.68 -3.26 14.49
C PHE A 59 -5.73 -3.64 13.00
N MET A 60 -5.88 -2.68 12.09
CA MET A 60 -5.97 -2.95 10.65
C MET A 60 -4.68 -3.56 10.09
N LEU A 61 -3.52 -3.12 10.57
CA LEU A 61 -2.22 -3.69 10.18
C LEU A 61 -2.06 -5.13 10.66
N GLN A 62 -2.46 -5.41 11.90
CA GLN A 62 -2.39 -6.74 12.49
C GLN A 62 -3.39 -7.71 11.83
N ASP A 63 -4.65 -7.31 11.68
CA ASP A 63 -5.72 -8.12 11.08
C ASP A 63 -5.42 -8.43 9.59
N ALA A 64 -4.87 -7.46 8.85
CA ALA A 64 -4.45 -7.69 7.48
C ALA A 64 -3.13 -8.50 7.35
N GLY A 65 -2.39 -8.70 8.44
CA GLY A 65 -1.06 -9.32 8.40
C GLY A 65 -0.02 -8.49 7.62
N ALA A 66 -0.12 -7.16 7.68
CA ALA A 66 0.76 -6.27 6.92
C ALA A 66 2.24 -6.45 7.31
N ALA A 67 3.08 -6.74 6.31
CA ALA A 67 4.52 -6.92 6.49
C ALA A 67 5.31 -5.62 6.29
N TYR A 68 4.76 -4.68 5.50
CA TYR A 68 5.38 -3.41 5.16
C TYR A 68 4.38 -2.26 5.23
N LEU A 69 4.90 -1.08 5.56
CA LEU A 69 4.17 0.19 5.58
C LEU A 69 4.93 1.24 4.79
N ILE A 70 4.33 1.78 3.73
CA ILE A 70 4.82 2.95 3.00
C ILE A 70 4.14 4.19 3.58
N THR A 71 4.95 5.16 3.99
CA THR A 71 4.50 6.45 4.51
C THR A 71 5.42 7.57 4.05
N SER A 72 4.98 8.83 4.20
CA SER A 72 5.84 10.00 4.03
C SER A 72 6.62 10.30 5.31
N GLU A 73 7.69 11.10 5.17
CA GLU A 73 8.54 11.53 6.28
C GLU A 73 7.73 12.24 7.39
N LYS A 74 6.73 13.06 7.01
CA LYS A 74 5.79 13.76 7.90
C LYS A 74 5.15 12.85 8.95
N TYR A 75 4.91 11.59 8.60
CA TYR A 75 4.19 10.63 9.41
C TYR A 75 5.10 9.53 9.99
N SER A 76 6.39 9.53 9.66
CA SER A 76 7.35 8.48 10.03
C SER A 76 7.40 8.18 11.53
N ASP A 77 7.54 9.22 12.36
CA ASP A 77 7.61 9.11 13.83
C ASP A 77 6.36 8.46 14.41
N ARG A 78 5.18 8.76 13.85
CA ARG A 78 3.91 8.18 14.30
C ARG A 78 3.88 6.67 14.08
N PHE A 79 4.45 6.17 12.99
CA PHE A 79 4.32 4.76 12.60
C PHE A 79 5.52 3.89 12.97
N GLN A 80 6.59 4.47 13.53
CA GLN A 80 7.87 3.80 13.76
C GLN A 80 7.75 2.46 14.51
N THR A 81 6.75 2.32 15.39
CA THR A 81 6.51 1.14 16.23
C THR A 81 5.37 0.23 15.74
N MET A 82 4.62 0.64 14.71
CA MET A 82 3.37 -0.02 14.30
C MET A 82 3.55 -1.09 13.22
N ALA A 83 4.66 -1.07 12.48
CA ALA A 83 4.93 -2.00 11.40
C ALA A 83 6.35 -2.57 11.49
N LYS A 84 6.52 -3.83 11.05
CA LYS A 84 7.82 -4.51 11.05
C LYS A 84 8.83 -3.86 10.10
N ASN A 85 8.35 -3.38 8.95
CA ASN A 85 9.16 -2.72 7.95
C ASN A 85 8.45 -1.44 7.51
N ILE A 86 9.14 -0.32 7.58
CA ILE A 86 8.60 0.98 7.14
C ILE A 86 9.47 1.48 5.99
N LEU A 87 8.82 1.86 4.91
CA LEU A 87 9.42 2.41 3.71
C LEU A 87 8.99 3.87 3.58
N MET A 88 9.94 4.76 3.40
CA MET A 88 9.64 6.16 3.11
C MET A 88 9.40 6.34 1.61
N GLU A 89 8.29 6.95 1.24
CA GLU A 89 7.97 7.23 -0.17
C GLU A 89 9.08 8.07 -0.84
N ASP A 90 9.61 9.07 -0.14
CA ASP A 90 10.63 9.96 -0.70
C ASP A 90 11.96 9.25 -0.95
N LEU A 91 12.30 8.24 -0.14
CA LEU A 91 13.48 7.38 -0.38
C LEU A 91 13.27 6.47 -1.59
N LEU A 92 12.05 5.98 -1.81
CA LEU A 92 11.73 5.18 -2.99
C LEU A 92 11.87 6.00 -4.29
N ARG A 93 11.61 7.32 -4.24
CA ARG A 93 11.78 8.23 -5.39
C ARG A 93 13.24 8.50 -5.73
N GLN A 94 14.11 8.52 -4.73
CA GLN A 94 15.53 8.87 -4.85
C GLN A 94 16.42 7.68 -5.23
N ALA A 95 15.87 6.48 -5.41
CA ALA A 95 16.64 5.30 -5.81
C ALA A 95 17.37 5.56 -7.15
N PRO A 96 18.72 5.47 -7.18
CA PRO A 96 19.52 5.94 -8.31
C PRO A 96 19.41 5.03 -9.55
N GLN A 97 18.99 3.78 -9.37
CA GLN A 97 18.80 2.82 -10.45
C GLN A 97 17.69 1.85 -10.07
N TYR A 98 16.66 1.80 -10.90
CA TYR A 98 15.57 0.84 -10.73
C TYR A 98 15.83 -0.38 -11.62
N ASP A 99 15.63 -1.57 -11.05
CA ASP A 99 15.60 -2.79 -11.85
C ASP A 99 14.32 -2.78 -12.70
N VAL A 100 14.48 -2.91 -14.02
CA VAL A 100 13.38 -2.96 -14.99
C VAL A 100 12.97 -4.41 -15.30
N THR A 101 13.65 -5.37 -14.71
CA THR A 101 13.29 -6.79 -14.82
C THR A 101 11.93 -7.00 -14.15
N PRO A 102 10.96 -7.63 -14.85
CA PRO A 102 9.71 -7.99 -14.22
C PRO A 102 9.96 -8.87 -12.98
N PRO A 103 9.23 -8.64 -11.87
CA PRO A 103 9.32 -9.51 -10.71
C PRO A 103 8.93 -10.94 -11.11
N ASP A 104 9.72 -11.90 -10.64
CA ASP A 104 9.43 -13.33 -10.82
C ASP A 104 8.35 -13.75 -9.81
N VAL A 105 7.11 -13.34 -10.08
CA VAL A 105 5.94 -13.56 -9.23
C VAL A 105 4.79 -14.05 -10.09
N MET A 106 4.20 -15.18 -9.70
CA MET A 106 2.96 -15.68 -10.29
C MET A 106 1.77 -15.03 -9.59
N ILE A 107 0.89 -14.41 -10.37
CA ILE A 107 -0.34 -13.76 -9.89
C ILE A 107 -1.52 -14.44 -10.59
N THR A 108 -2.53 -14.82 -9.82
CA THR A 108 -3.75 -15.50 -10.24
C THR A 108 -4.96 -14.58 -10.10
N MET A 109 -6.07 -14.95 -10.75
CA MET A 109 -7.33 -14.20 -10.64
C MET A 109 -7.94 -14.22 -9.23
N GLN A 110 -7.51 -15.16 -8.37
CA GLN A 110 -7.99 -15.30 -7.00
C GLN A 110 -7.16 -14.47 -6.00
N ASP A 111 -6.01 -13.94 -6.39
CA ASP A 111 -5.16 -13.15 -5.49
C ASP A 111 -5.82 -11.82 -5.11
N VAL A 112 -5.67 -11.43 -3.84
CA VAL A 112 -6.25 -10.20 -3.29
C VAL A 112 -5.40 -9.00 -3.70
N VAL A 113 -6.02 -8.03 -4.36
CA VAL A 113 -5.38 -6.80 -4.83
C VAL A 113 -5.44 -5.72 -3.78
N TYR A 114 -6.57 -5.58 -3.09
CA TYR A 114 -6.70 -4.63 -1.99
C TYR A 114 -7.69 -5.07 -0.92
N VAL A 115 -7.51 -4.54 0.29
CA VAL A 115 -8.42 -4.71 1.42
C VAL A 115 -8.94 -3.35 1.85
N LEU A 116 -10.27 -3.20 1.90
CA LEU A 116 -10.92 -1.99 2.44
C LEU A 116 -11.60 -2.33 3.76
N TYR A 117 -11.34 -1.53 4.79
CA TYR A 117 -12.07 -1.68 6.04
C TYR A 117 -13.29 -0.80 6.08
N THR A 118 -14.40 -1.41 6.50
CA THR A 118 -15.67 -0.72 6.72
C THR A 118 -16.00 -0.68 8.21
N SER A 119 -16.78 0.31 8.65
CA SER A 119 -17.33 0.33 10.00
C SER A 119 -18.29 -0.84 10.16
N GLY A 120 -17.85 -1.92 10.79
CA GLY A 120 -18.72 -3.07 11.08
C GLY A 120 -19.84 -2.67 12.04
N SER A 121 -21.01 -3.28 11.88
CA SER A 121 -22.16 -3.09 12.79
C SER A 121 -21.88 -3.50 14.24
N THR A 122 -20.87 -4.32 14.46
CA THR A 122 -20.38 -4.77 15.77
C THR A 122 -19.34 -3.83 16.39
N GLY A 123 -19.10 -2.66 15.80
CA GLY A 123 -18.11 -1.67 16.25
C GLY A 123 -16.67 -1.95 15.84
N GLN A 124 -16.31 -3.21 15.58
CA GLN A 124 -15.00 -3.55 15.03
C GLN A 124 -14.98 -3.41 13.50
N PRO A 125 -13.94 -2.76 12.92
CA PRO A 125 -13.78 -2.67 11.48
C PRO A 125 -13.67 -4.06 10.83
N LYS A 126 -14.28 -4.24 9.65
CA LYS A 126 -14.19 -5.50 8.87
C LYS A 126 -13.44 -5.27 7.57
N GLY A 127 -12.40 -6.05 7.34
CA GLY A 127 -11.62 -6.05 6.09
C GLY A 127 -12.38 -6.75 4.96
N VAL A 128 -12.74 -6.01 3.93
CA VAL A 128 -13.33 -6.51 2.69
C VAL A 128 -12.21 -6.71 1.68
N GLN A 129 -11.97 -7.96 1.31
CA GLN A 129 -10.93 -8.34 0.34
C GLN A 129 -11.48 -8.26 -1.08
N ILE A 130 -10.76 -7.58 -1.97
CA ILE A 130 -11.08 -7.54 -3.41
C ILE A 130 -9.96 -8.23 -4.18
N THR A 131 -10.35 -9.23 -4.96
CA THR A 131 -9.44 -10.03 -5.79
C THR A 131 -9.22 -9.41 -7.16
N GLN A 132 -8.21 -9.90 -7.88
CA GLN A 132 -7.98 -9.56 -9.29
C GLN A 132 -9.25 -9.76 -10.13
N LEU A 133 -9.93 -10.90 -9.94
CA LEU A 133 -11.21 -11.19 -10.62
C LEU A 133 -12.31 -10.20 -10.23
N GLY A 134 -12.42 -9.87 -8.94
CA GLY A 134 -13.41 -8.92 -8.44
C GLY A 134 -13.22 -7.52 -9.04
N LEU A 135 -11.97 -7.11 -9.24
CA LEU A 135 -11.62 -5.81 -9.83
C LEU A 135 -11.90 -5.72 -11.33
N VAL A 136 -11.71 -6.80 -12.09
CA VAL A 136 -11.96 -6.79 -13.55
C VAL A 136 -13.44 -6.92 -13.91
N ASN A 137 -14.27 -7.40 -12.96
CA ASN A 137 -15.70 -7.62 -13.15
C ASN A 137 -16.59 -6.51 -12.54
N SER A 138 -16.00 -5.44 -12.02
CA SER A 138 -16.70 -4.33 -11.35
C SER A 138 -17.06 -3.17 -12.28
#